data_AF-A0A2E9BAG6-F1
#
_entry.id   AF-A0A2E9BAG6-F1
#
_cell.length_a   1.000
_cell.length_b   1.000
_cell.length_c   1.000
_cell.angle_alpha   90.00
_cell.angle_beta   90.00
_cell.angle_gamma   90.00
#
_symmetry.space_group_name_H-M   'P 1'
#
loop_
_entity.id
_entity.type
_entity.pdbx_description
1 polymer ?
#
loop_
_entity_poly.entity_id
_entity_poly.type
_entity_poly.pdbx_seq_one_letter_code
_entity_poly.pdbx_strand_id
1 'polypeptide(L)'
;MNFSDGHWKGPILDNHFHLDKSGRYLDAALDFKRAGGTDLVLVHKPDFNNLPLNKDQIRSSYEGTIQIANSVRIEHELNVRVVLGPHPAAWFHQSAELGHEMEGELHLSSVEMAIEFCDEQLAVGVGEV
;
A
#
# COMPACT_ATOMS: atom_id res chain seq x y z
N MET A 1 -12.97 -27.48 -9.33
CA MET A 1 -12.92 -26.75 -8.03
C MET A 1 -11.63 -27.14 -7.33
N ASN A 2 -10.90 -26.18 -6.74
CA ASN A 2 -9.57 -26.41 -6.16
C ASN A 2 -9.64 -27.01 -4.73
N PHE A 3 -10.46 -28.03 -4.51
CA PHE A 3 -10.54 -28.75 -3.24
C PHE A 3 -9.86 -30.11 -3.37
N SER A 4 -9.02 -30.48 -2.42
CA SER A 4 -8.46 -31.82 -2.25
C SER A 4 -8.58 -32.23 -0.79
N ASP A 5 -9.15 -33.41 -0.51
CA ASP A 5 -9.34 -33.93 0.85
C ASP A 5 -10.07 -32.97 1.80
N GLY A 6 -11.02 -32.20 1.27
CA GLY A 6 -11.77 -31.20 2.05
C GLY A 6 -11.01 -29.88 2.31
N HIS A 7 -9.79 -29.73 1.78
CA HIS A 7 -8.98 -28.53 1.91
C HIS A 7 -8.91 -27.73 0.61
N TRP A 8 -8.98 -26.41 0.71
CA TRP A 8 -8.70 -25.50 -0.40
C TRP A 8 -7.22 -25.57 -0.79
N LYS A 9 -6.94 -25.68 -2.09
CA LYS A 9 -5.60 -25.72 -2.71
C LYS A 9 -5.39 -24.62 -3.75
N GLY A 10 -6.38 -23.74 -3.92
CA GLY A 10 -6.25 -22.61 -4.83
C GLY A 10 -5.49 -21.44 -4.19
N PRO A 11 -5.37 -20.31 -4.91
CA PRO A 11 -4.81 -19.09 -4.37
C PRO A 11 -5.56 -18.59 -3.13
N ILE A 12 -4.84 -18.01 -2.19
CA ILE A 12 -5.39 -17.32 -1.02
C ILE A 12 -4.91 -15.88 -1.09
N LEU A 13 -5.87 -14.98 -1.31
CA LEU A 13 -5.66 -13.55 -1.41
C LEU A 13 -6.04 -12.88 -0.10
N ASP A 14 -5.11 -12.11 0.47
CA ASP A 14 -5.49 -11.00 1.34
C ASP A 14 -5.70 -9.77 0.46
N ASN A 15 -6.94 -9.28 0.41
CA ASN A 15 -7.33 -8.19 -0.47
C ASN A 15 -7.02 -6.80 0.09
N HIS A 16 -6.51 -6.71 1.33
CA HIS A 16 -6.18 -5.43 1.97
C HIS A 16 -5.11 -5.60 3.05
N PHE A 17 -3.85 -5.54 2.63
CA PHE A 17 -2.71 -5.75 3.51
C PHE A 17 -1.91 -4.46 3.69
N HIS A 18 -1.60 -4.09 4.93
CA HIS A 18 -0.67 -3.00 5.24
C HIS A 18 0.62 -3.55 5.84
N LEU A 19 1.75 -3.00 5.39
CA LEU A 19 3.07 -3.27 5.96
C LEU A 19 3.67 -2.00 6.53
N ASP A 20 4.26 -2.13 7.72
CA ASP A 20 4.85 -1.02 8.45
C ASP A 20 6.29 -1.39 8.84
N LYS A 21 7.24 -0.54 8.45
CA LYS A 21 8.67 -0.70 8.76
C LYS A 21 8.97 -0.61 10.26
N SER A 22 8.13 0.09 11.02
CA SER A 22 8.24 0.17 12.49
C SER A 22 7.63 -1.04 13.21
N GLY A 23 6.83 -1.84 12.50
CA GLY A 23 6.22 -3.06 13.00
C GLY A 23 7.01 -4.32 12.64
N ARG A 24 6.29 -5.42 12.42
CA ARG A 24 6.89 -6.69 11.97
C ARG A 24 7.34 -6.68 10.51
N TYR A 25 6.94 -5.65 9.75
CA TYR A 25 7.37 -5.46 8.37
C TYR A 25 7.30 -6.75 7.53
N LEU A 26 8.37 -7.15 6.84
CA LEU A 26 8.38 -8.35 5.99
C LEU A 26 8.04 -9.65 6.74
N ASP A 27 8.35 -9.76 8.05
CA ASP A 27 7.99 -10.94 8.83
C ASP A 27 6.46 -11.14 8.91
N ALA A 28 5.67 -10.07 8.81
CA ALA A 28 4.20 -10.19 8.74
C ALA A 28 3.74 -10.86 7.43
N ALA A 29 4.38 -10.52 6.30
CA ALA A 29 4.10 -11.17 5.02
C ALA A 29 4.60 -12.63 5.02
N LEU A 30 5.73 -12.92 5.66
CA LEU A 30 6.21 -14.28 5.84
C LEU A 30 5.25 -15.14 6.65
N ASP A 31 4.66 -14.59 7.71
CA ASP A 31 3.65 -15.30 8.49
C ASP A 31 2.39 -15.60 7.70
N PHE A 32 1.93 -14.64 6.87
CA PHE A 32 0.83 -14.88 5.94
C PHE A 32 1.15 -16.02 4.95
N LYS A 33 2.36 -16.02 4.36
CA LYS A 33 2.82 -17.14 3.50
C LYS A 33 2.80 -18.47 4.26
N ARG A 34 3.32 -18.51 5.49
CA ARG A 34 3.36 -19.72 6.33
C ARG A 34 1.97 -20.25 6.67
N ALA A 35 0.97 -19.38 6.76
CA ALA A 35 -0.43 -19.76 6.94
C ALA A 35 -1.11 -20.25 5.65
N GLY A 36 -0.42 -20.23 4.51
CA GLY A 36 -0.93 -20.68 3.21
C GLY A 36 -1.29 -19.56 2.24
N GLY A 37 -1.06 -18.29 2.60
CA GLY A 37 -1.28 -17.13 1.75
C GLY A 37 -0.42 -17.16 0.47
N THR A 38 -0.98 -16.67 -0.64
CA THR A 38 -0.30 -16.66 -1.95
C THR A 38 -0.26 -15.28 -2.58
N ASP A 39 -1.29 -14.47 -2.35
CA ASP A 39 -1.47 -13.18 -2.99
C ASP A 39 -1.78 -12.10 -1.95
N LEU A 40 -1.24 -10.91 -2.19
CA LEU A 40 -1.46 -9.71 -1.38
C LEU A 40 -1.87 -8.54 -2.26
N VAL A 41 -2.86 -7.77 -1.81
CA VAL A 41 -3.00 -6.37 -2.22
C VAL A 41 -2.36 -5.52 -1.13
N LEU A 42 -1.17 -5.01 -1.39
CA LEU A 42 -0.47 -4.08 -0.52
C LEU A 42 -1.07 -2.69 -0.70
N VAL A 43 -1.79 -2.22 0.31
CA VAL A 43 -2.40 -0.89 0.33
C VAL A 43 -1.45 0.08 1.02
N HIS A 44 -1.24 1.24 0.39
CA HIS A 44 -0.41 2.30 0.94
C HIS A 44 -0.80 2.63 2.39
N LYS A 45 0.17 2.54 3.29
CA LYS A 45 0.05 3.02 4.67
C LYS A 45 1.04 4.19 4.82
N PRO A 46 0.57 5.42 5.11
CA PRO A 46 1.46 6.54 5.32
C PRO A 46 2.23 6.42 6.64
N ASP A 47 3.41 7.02 6.70
CA ASP A 47 4.10 7.25 7.96
C ASP A 47 3.43 8.43 8.68
N PHE A 48 2.56 8.13 9.64
CA PHE A 48 1.83 9.14 10.41
C PHE A 48 2.73 10.05 11.26
N ASN A 49 4.01 9.69 11.47
CA ASN A 49 4.96 10.55 12.17
C ASN A 49 5.70 11.51 11.22
N ASN A 50 5.62 11.29 9.90
CA ASN A 50 6.31 12.06 8.89
C ASN A 50 5.47 12.12 7.61
N LEU A 51 4.29 12.75 7.72
CA LEU A 51 3.36 12.87 6.61
C LEU A 51 3.95 13.76 5.51
N PRO A 52 3.71 13.43 4.22
CA PRO A 52 4.18 14.26 3.13
C PRO A 52 3.44 15.61 3.12
N LEU A 53 4.15 16.70 2.88
CA LEU A 53 3.64 18.07 2.85
C LEU A 53 3.75 18.71 1.46
N ASN A 54 4.32 18.01 0.48
CA ASN A 54 4.45 18.44 -0.90
C ASN A 54 4.48 17.24 -1.87
N LYS A 55 4.41 17.51 -3.18
CA LYS A 55 4.34 16.49 -4.24
C LYS A 55 5.56 15.56 -4.24
N ASP A 56 6.77 16.09 -4.04
CA ASP A 56 8.00 15.27 -4.04
C ASP A 56 8.02 14.27 -2.87
N GLN A 57 7.50 14.69 -1.71
CA GLN A 57 7.34 13.82 -0.55
C GLN A 57 6.25 12.77 -0.75
N ILE A 58 5.13 13.09 -1.42
CA ILE A 58 4.11 12.10 -1.80
C ILE A 58 4.74 11.04 -2.69
N ARG A 59 5.46 11.46 -3.74
CA ARG A 59 6.14 10.56 -4.68
C ARG A 59 7.09 9.62 -3.96
N SER A 60 7.92 10.18 -3.08
CA SER A 60 8.86 9.40 -2.26
C SER A 60 8.15 8.37 -1.36
N SER A 61 6.99 8.74 -0.79
CA SER A 61 6.17 7.85 0.03
C SER A 61 5.59 6.67 -0.78
N TYR A 62 5.11 6.95 -2.00
CA TYR A 62 4.60 5.93 -2.92
C TYR A 62 5.70 5.02 -3.45
N GLU A 63 6.83 5.57 -3.88
CA GLU A 63 8.02 4.79 -4.26
C GLU A 63 8.47 3.86 -3.12
N GLY A 64 8.42 4.35 -1.88
CA GLY A 64 8.65 3.53 -0.69
C GLY A 64 7.71 2.32 -0.61
N THR A 65 6.43 2.49 -0.94
CA THR A 65 5.45 1.39 -0.95
C THR A 65 5.74 0.39 -2.08
N ILE A 66 6.13 0.87 -3.25
CA ILE A 66 6.58 0.02 -4.38
C ILE A 66 7.80 -0.82 -3.97
N GLN A 67 8.76 -0.21 -3.27
CA GLN A 67 9.94 -0.92 -2.76
C GLN A 67 9.55 -2.02 -1.77
N ILE A 68 8.61 -1.76 -0.84
CA ILE A 68 8.10 -2.77 0.09
C ILE A 68 7.49 -3.95 -0.69
N ALA A 69 6.65 -3.67 -1.68
CA ALA A 69 6.05 -4.71 -2.53
C ALA A 69 7.11 -5.55 -3.24
N ASN A 70 8.17 -4.92 -3.76
CA ASN A 70 9.29 -5.60 -4.40
C ASN A 70 10.05 -6.50 -3.42
N SER A 71 10.33 -6.04 -2.20
CA SER A 71 10.95 -6.86 -1.16
C SER A 71 10.12 -8.09 -0.85
N VAL A 72 8.80 -7.95 -0.67
CA VAL A 72 7.92 -9.10 -0.40
C VAL A 72 7.92 -10.10 -1.56
N ARG A 73 7.87 -9.63 -2.82
CA ARG A 73 7.95 -10.50 -3.99
C ARG A 73 9.28 -11.28 -4.04
N ILE A 74 10.40 -10.62 -3.79
CA ILE A 74 11.75 -11.21 -3.88
C ILE A 74 12.01 -12.16 -2.71
N GLU A 75 11.71 -11.75 -1.48
CA GLU A 75 12.10 -12.47 -0.27
C GLU A 75 11.10 -13.58 0.11
N HIS A 76 9.83 -13.44 -0.28
CA HIS A 76 8.78 -14.36 0.10
C HIS A 76 8.02 -14.96 -1.08
N GLU A 77 8.34 -14.62 -2.33
CA GLU A 77 7.71 -15.22 -3.52
C GLU A 77 6.16 -15.11 -3.50
N LEU A 78 5.64 -14.07 -2.83
CA LEU A 78 4.20 -13.77 -2.84
C LEU A 78 3.86 -12.92 -4.06
N ASN A 79 2.66 -13.14 -4.61
CA ASN A 79 2.13 -12.26 -5.65
C ASN A 79 1.63 -10.98 -4.99
N VAL A 80 2.27 -9.84 -5.26
CA VAL A 80 1.86 -8.56 -4.67
C VAL A 80 1.28 -7.65 -5.75
N ARG A 81 0.09 -7.11 -5.48
CA ARG A 81 -0.55 -6.01 -6.20
C ARG A 81 -0.48 -4.77 -5.31
N VAL A 82 -0.27 -3.58 -5.87
CA VAL A 82 -0.14 -2.35 -5.06
C VAL A 82 -1.33 -1.44 -5.33
N VAL A 83 -1.89 -0.89 -4.25
CA VAL A 83 -2.89 0.19 -4.29
C VAL A 83 -2.29 1.41 -3.58
N LEU A 84 -2.32 2.56 -4.26
CA LEU A 84 -1.78 3.82 -3.77
C LEU A 84 -2.90 4.86 -3.63
N GLY A 85 -2.76 5.79 -2.70
CA GLY A 85 -3.76 6.85 -2.51
C GLY A 85 -3.56 7.59 -1.19
N PRO A 86 -4.16 8.78 -1.04
CA PRO A 86 -4.12 9.53 0.21
C PRO A 86 -5.02 8.90 1.28
N HIS A 87 -4.45 8.42 2.38
CA HIS A 87 -5.23 7.86 3.48
C HIS A 87 -6.10 8.95 4.17
N PRO A 88 -7.40 8.72 4.44
CA PRO A 88 -8.30 9.75 5.00
C PRO A 88 -7.85 10.26 6.38
N ALA A 89 -7.27 9.40 7.22
CA ALA A 89 -6.67 9.84 8.49
C ALA A 89 -5.43 10.75 8.32
N ALA A 90 -4.64 10.57 7.25
CA ALA A 90 -3.49 11.44 6.99
C ALA A 90 -3.97 12.86 6.63
N TRP A 91 -5.07 12.95 5.89
CA TRP A 91 -5.75 14.20 5.53
C TRP A 91 -6.07 15.03 6.78
N PHE A 92 -6.70 14.42 7.79
CA PHE A 92 -7.03 15.09 9.06
C PHE A 92 -5.79 15.67 9.78
N HIS A 93 -4.68 14.93 9.80
CA HIS A 93 -3.44 15.38 10.43
C HIS A 93 -2.72 16.48 9.64
N GLN A 94 -2.68 16.37 8.30
CA GLN A 94 -2.12 17.39 7.42
C GLN A 94 -2.91 18.71 7.49
N SER A 95 -4.23 18.63 7.65
CA SER A 95 -5.13 19.77 7.83
C SER A 95 -4.71 20.68 8.99
N ALA A 96 -4.23 20.08 10.08
CA ALA A 96 -3.79 20.80 11.26
C ALA A 96 -2.48 21.60 11.05
N GLU A 97 -1.67 21.19 10.09
CA GLU A 97 -0.35 21.78 9.82
C GLU A 97 -0.35 22.75 8.63
N LEU A 98 -1.07 22.43 7.55
CA LEU A 98 -1.07 23.19 6.29
C LEU A 98 -2.23 24.19 6.18
N GLY A 99 -3.31 24.01 6.94
CA GLY A 99 -4.58 24.70 6.70
C GLY A 99 -5.37 24.12 5.52
N HIS A 100 -6.69 24.33 5.53
CA HIS A 100 -7.64 23.57 4.69
C HIS A 100 -7.49 23.75 3.17
N GLU A 101 -7.07 24.91 2.67
CA GLU A 101 -6.91 25.11 1.21
C GLU A 101 -5.73 24.33 0.63
N MET A 102 -4.52 24.49 1.22
CA MET A 102 -3.33 23.78 0.75
C MET A 102 -3.44 22.26 0.94
N GLU A 103 -4.17 21.83 1.96
CA GLU A 103 -4.42 20.42 2.23
C GLU A 103 -5.34 19.78 1.16
N GLY A 104 -6.38 20.47 0.70
CA GLY A 104 -7.20 20.01 -0.42
C GLY A 104 -6.42 19.85 -1.72
N GLU A 105 -5.54 20.81 -2.04
CA GLU A 105 -4.67 20.73 -3.22
C GLU A 105 -3.67 19.57 -3.13
N LEU A 106 -3.12 19.33 -1.94
CA LEU A 106 -2.20 18.23 -1.69
C LEU A 106 -2.90 16.87 -1.79
N HIS A 107 -4.12 16.75 -1.28
CA HIS A 107 -4.94 15.55 -1.40
C HIS A 107 -5.22 15.21 -2.87
N LEU A 108 -5.69 16.19 -3.66
CA LEU A 108 -5.92 16.00 -5.09
C LEU A 108 -4.63 15.60 -5.82
N SER A 109 -3.52 16.26 -5.50
CA SER A 109 -2.20 15.92 -6.07
C SER A 109 -1.77 14.49 -5.74
N SER A 110 -2.15 13.98 -4.56
CA SER A 110 -1.89 12.61 -4.12
C SER A 110 -2.70 11.60 -4.93
N VAL A 111 -3.98 11.89 -5.19
CA VAL A 111 -4.85 11.08 -6.07
C VAL A 111 -4.31 11.06 -7.50
N GLU A 112 -3.97 12.23 -8.06
CA GLU A 112 -3.40 12.34 -9.41
C GLU A 112 -2.12 11.51 -9.54
N MET A 113 -1.24 11.59 -8.55
CA MET A 113 -0.01 10.81 -8.54
C MET A 113 -0.26 9.31 -8.42
N ALA A 114 -1.26 8.88 -7.66
CA ALA A 114 -1.62 7.45 -7.61
C ALA A 114 -2.12 6.94 -8.98
N ILE A 115 -2.82 7.79 -9.75
CA ILE A 115 -3.21 7.48 -11.13
C ILE A 115 -1.98 7.38 -12.04
N GLU A 116 -1.02 8.30 -11.95
CA GLU A 116 0.25 8.23 -12.71
C GLU A 116 0.97 6.88 -12.49
N PHE A 117 1.06 6.42 -11.24
CA PHE A 117 1.68 5.12 -10.93
C PHE A 117 0.88 3.93 -11.48
N CYS A 118 -0.44 4.06 -11.62
CA CYS A 118 -1.26 3.05 -12.30
C CYS A 118 -1.01 3.03 -13.80
N ASP A 119 -0.89 4.19 -14.43
CA ASP A 119 -0.56 4.32 -15.86
C ASP A 119 0.84 3.75 -16.16
N GLU A 120 1.78 3.92 -15.23
CA GLU A 120 3.13 3.32 -15.28
C GLU A 120 3.15 1.81 -14.95
N GLN A 121 1.99 1.20 -14.65
CA GLN A 121 1.84 -0.21 -14.27
C GLN A 121 2.60 -0.60 -12.97
N LEU A 122 2.94 0.38 -12.13
CA LEU A 122 3.57 0.16 -10.83
C LEU A 122 2.53 -0.14 -9.74
N ALA A 123 1.34 0.47 -9.86
CA ALA A 123 0.17 0.19 -9.05
C ALA A 123 -0.98 -0.34 -9.92
N VAL A 124 -1.97 -0.99 -9.29
CA VAL A 124 -3.15 -1.55 -9.99
C VAL A 124 -4.46 -0.85 -9.61
N GLY A 125 -4.40 0.15 -8.75
CA GLY A 125 -5.59 0.88 -8.31
C GLY A 125 -5.27 2.04 -7.38
N VAL A 126 -6.28 2.90 -7.23
CA VAL A 126 -6.26 4.06 -6.35
C VAL A 126 -7.12 3.79 -5.11
N GLY A 127 -6.59 4.05 -3.91
CA GLY A 127 -7.26 3.86 -2.62
C GLY A 127 -6.28 3.98 -1.44
N GLU A 128 -6.71 4.00 -0.19
CA GLU A 128 -8.06 4.29 0.32
C GLU A 128 -8.29 5.79 0.14
N VAL A 129 -9.21 6.20 -0.75
CA VAL A 129 -9.59 7.61 -0.94
C VAL A 129 -10.83 7.94 -0.14
#